data_AF-A0A939AZ64-F1
#
_entry.id   AF-A0A939AZ64-F1
#
_cell.length_a   1.000
_cell.length_b   1.000
_cell.length_c   1.000
_cell.angle_alpha   90.00
_cell.angle_beta   90.00
_cell.angle_gamma   90.00
#
_symmetry.space_group_name_H-M   'P 1'
#
loop_
_entity.id
_entity.type
_entity.pdbx_description
1 polymer ?
#
loop_
_entity_poly.entity_id
_entity_poly.type
_entity_poly.pdbx_seq_one_letter_code
_entity_poly.pdbx_strand_id
1 'polypeptide(L)'
;MAAPSPGDANLSSVELARYLEQRGELSKPWMLQLLRLTKLKEERASMDPQDYMDKLQEAHADLMRLGEFWKGREQEVFGGRYQPSELIEPLPGSPEDR
;
A
#
# COMPACT_ATOMS: atom_id res chain seq x y z
N MET A 1 23.03 19.41 5.87
CA MET A 1 22.36 18.18 6.35
C MET A 1 22.04 17.36 5.12
N ALA A 2 22.66 16.17 4.96
CA ALA A 2 22.49 15.35 3.76
C ALA A 2 21.10 14.70 3.77
N ALA A 3 20.41 14.71 2.62
CA ALA A 3 19.16 13.98 2.45
C ALA A 3 19.43 12.47 2.57
N PRO A 4 18.56 11.69 3.24
CA PRO A 4 18.74 10.26 3.35
C PRO A 4 18.64 9.58 1.97
N SER A 5 19.63 8.76 1.62
CA SER A 5 19.62 7.91 0.42
C SER A 5 18.49 6.86 0.53
N PRO A 6 17.79 6.54 -0.58
CA PRO A 6 16.55 5.74 -0.57
C PRO A 6 16.74 4.23 -0.35
N GLY A 7 17.84 3.80 0.29
CA GLY A 7 18.20 2.38 0.46
C GLY A 7 18.34 1.90 1.91
N ASP A 8 18.61 2.78 2.88
CA ASP A 8 19.05 2.35 4.23
C ASP A 8 18.22 2.96 5.39
N ALA A 9 17.27 3.83 5.11
CA ALA A 9 16.46 4.45 6.16
C ALA A 9 15.33 3.50 6.57
N ASN A 10 15.40 2.94 7.77
CA ASN A 10 14.24 2.45 8.50
C ASN A 10 13.34 3.67 8.75
N LEU A 11 12.56 4.05 7.72
CA LEU A 11 11.76 5.27 7.70
C LEU A 11 10.76 5.19 8.85
N SER A 12 10.79 6.20 9.73
CA SER A 12 9.89 6.20 10.86
C SER A 12 8.44 6.35 10.41
N SER A 13 7.49 5.92 11.25
CA SER A 13 6.07 6.13 11.01
C SER A 13 5.75 7.63 10.84
N VAL A 14 6.44 8.50 11.57
CA VAL A 14 6.30 9.96 11.46
C VAL A 14 6.80 10.49 10.12
N GLU A 15 7.95 10.02 9.64
CA GLU A 15 8.49 10.42 8.33
C GLU A 15 7.59 9.93 7.19
N LEU A 16 7.07 8.70 7.31
CA LEU A 16 6.13 8.14 6.35
C LEU A 16 4.83 8.93 6.32
N ALA A 17 4.27 9.29 7.48
CA ALA A 17 3.05 10.10 7.56
C ALA A 17 3.23 11.46 6.87
N ARG A 18 4.34 12.15 7.14
CA ARG A 18 4.67 13.44 6.50
C ARG A 18 4.80 13.30 4.98
N TYR A 19 5.47 12.24 4.52
CA TYR A 19 5.61 11.96 3.10
C TYR A 19 4.25 11.73 2.41
N LEU A 20 3.36 10.94 3.04
CA LEU A 20 2.02 10.67 2.53
C LEU A 20 1.13 11.93 2.52
N GLU A 21 1.24 12.76 3.56
CA GLU A 21 0.51 14.03 3.66
C GLU A 21 0.91 15.01 2.55
N GLN A 22 2.22 15.19 2.31
CA GLN A 22 2.74 16.06 1.24
C GLN A 22 2.26 15.64 -0.15
N ARG A 23 1.96 14.36 -0.36
CA ARG A 23 1.48 13.81 -1.63
C ARG A 23 -0.05 13.72 -1.73
N GLY A 24 -0.79 14.05 -0.67
CA GLY A 24 -2.24 13.88 -0.62
C GLY A 24 -2.69 12.41 -0.61
N GLU A 25 -1.80 11.49 -0.24
CA GLU A 25 -2.03 10.05 -0.30
C GLU A 25 -2.64 9.50 1.00
N LEU A 26 -2.77 10.33 2.04
CA LEU A 26 -3.26 9.93 3.36
C LEU A 26 -4.74 9.49 3.37
N SER A 27 -5.49 9.84 2.32
CA SER A 27 -6.89 9.44 2.10
C SER A 27 -7.03 7.99 1.64
N LYS A 28 -5.94 7.36 1.18
CA LYS A 28 -5.97 6.01 0.63
C LYS A 28 -5.90 4.98 1.76
N PRO A 29 -6.89 4.08 1.90
CA PRO A 29 -6.94 3.13 3.02
C PRO A 29 -5.69 2.24 3.13
N TRP A 30 -5.10 1.84 2.01
CA TRP A 30 -3.88 1.03 2.00
C TRP A 30 -2.63 1.81 2.49
N MET A 31 -2.62 3.14 2.34
CA MET A 31 -1.53 3.99 2.86
C MET A 31 -1.60 4.13 4.38
N LEU A 32 -2.82 4.16 4.94
CA LEU A 32 -3.04 4.10 6.38
C LEU A 32 -2.61 2.74 6.95
N GLN A 33 -2.86 1.66 6.21
CA GLN A 33 -2.43 0.32 6.60
C GLN A 33 -0.90 0.18 6.61
N LEU A 34 -0.22 0.73 5.60
CA LEU A 34 1.24 0.82 5.58
C LEU A 34 1.78 1.60 6.80
N LEU A 35 1.16 2.73 7.13
CA LEU A 35 1.54 3.52 8.32
C LEU A 35 1.38 2.74 9.63
N ARG A 36 0.28 1.98 9.78
CA ARG A 36 0.05 1.11 10.93
C ARG A 36 1.13 0.04 11.07
N LEU A 37 1.50 -0.63 9.97
CA LEU A 37 2.55 -1.65 9.96
C LEU A 37 3.93 -1.06 10.31
N THR A 38 4.27 0.12 9.78
CA THR A 38 5.51 0.81 10.12
C THR A 38 5.58 1.12 11.61
N LYS A 39 4.50 1.65 12.19
CA LYS A 39 4.43 1.92 13.63
C LYS A 39 4.54 0.65 14.47
N LEU A 40 3.87 -0.44 14.09
CA LEU A 40 3.98 -1.73 14.77
C LEU A 40 5.43 -2.26 14.76
N LYS A 41 6.15 -2.06 13.65
CA LYS A 41 7.56 -2.45 13.53
C LYS A 41 8.46 -1.64 14.48
N GLU A 42 8.19 -0.35 14.67
CA GLU A 42 8.91 0.50 15.62
C GLU A 42 8.66 0.05 17.08
N GLU A 43 7.42 -0.26 17.41
CA GLU A 43 7.01 -0.67 18.76
C GLU A 43 7.36 -2.13 19.09
N ARG A 44 7.80 -2.92 18.12
CA ARG A 44 8.10 -4.36 18.28
C ARG A 44 9.04 -4.64 19.46
N ALA A 45 10.04 -3.77 19.68
CA ALA A 45 11.03 -3.97 20.74
C ALA A 45 10.48 -3.71 22.16
N SER A 46 9.38 -2.97 22.27
CA SER A 46 8.75 -2.60 23.55
C SER A 46 7.42 -3.32 23.79
N MET A 47 7.06 -4.28 22.95
CA MET A 47 5.78 -5.00 23.00
C MET A 47 5.98 -6.47 23.38
N ASP A 48 5.00 -7.07 24.06
CA ASP A 48 4.97 -8.51 24.22
C ASP A 48 4.88 -9.21 22.84
N PRO A 49 5.61 -10.31 22.61
CA PRO A 49 5.58 -11.01 21.33
C PRO A 49 4.18 -11.47 20.90
N GLN A 50 3.33 -11.88 21.84
CA GLN A 50 1.97 -12.32 21.53
C GLN A 50 1.11 -11.13 21.10
N ASP A 51 1.17 -10.02 21.84
CA ASP A 51 0.46 -8.78 21.49
C ASP A 51 0.87 -8.25 20.11
N TYR A 52 2.17 -8.36 19.77
CA TYR A 52 2.66 -7.98 18.45
C TYR A 52 2.05 -8.86 17.35
N MET A 53 1.98 -10.17 17.58
CA MET A 53 1.39 -11.11 16.62
C MET A 53 -0.10 -10.89 16.44
N ASP A 54 -0.84 -10.63 17.52
CA ASP A 54 -2.28 -10.38 17.47
C ASP A 54 -2.58 -9.09 16.69
N LYS A 55 -1.85 -8.00 16.98
CA LYS A 55 -1.97 -6.73 16.23
C LYS A 55 -1.58 -6.87 14.76
N LEU A 56 -0.61 -7.73 14.45
CA LEU A 56 -0.22 -8.03 13.07
C LEU A 56 -1.32 -8.81 12.33
N GLN A 57 -1.98 -9.76 12.99
CA GLN A 57 -3.12 -10.49 12.43
C GLN A 57 -4.32 -9.57 12.17
N GLU A 58 -4.64 -8.67 13.09
CA GLU A 58 -5.68 -7.65 12.90
C GLU A 58 -5.37 -6.75 11.70
N ALA A 59 -4.14 -6.23 11.64
CA ALA A 59 -3.65 -5.42 10.54
C ALA A 59 -3.77 -6.15 9.18
N HIS A 60 -3.46 -7.44 9.16
CA HIS A 60 -3.63 -8.28 7.97
C HIS A 60 -5.11 -8.48 7.61
N ALA A 61 -5.98 -8.76 8.59
CA ALA A 61 -7.41 -8.92 8.34
C ALA A 61 -8.04 -7.63 7.77
N ASP A 62 -7.65 -6.47 8.31
CA ASP A 62 -8.08 -5.17 7.79
C ASP A 62 -7.61 -4.93 6.36
N LEU A 63 -6.36 -5.29 6.04
CA LEU A 63 -5.84 -5.23 4.67
C LEU A 63 -6.64 -6.14 3.72
N MET A 64 -6.96 -7.36 4.14
CA MET A 64 -7.78 -8.27 3.33
C MET A 64 -9.19 -7.73 3.11
N ARG A 65 -9.77 -7.07 4.11
CA ARG A 65 -11.07 -6.40 3.99
C ARG A 65 -11.05 -5.24 2.99
N LEU A 66 -9.90 -4.57 2.81
CA LEU A 66 -9.73 -3.56 1.76
C LEU A 66 -9.90 -4.16 0.36
N GLY A 67 -9.52 -5.43 0.15
CA GLY A 67 -9.70 -6.14 -1.12
C GLY A 67 -11.15 -6.35 -1.52
N GLU A 68 -12.10 -6.24 -0.59
CA GLU A 68 -13.54 -6.25 -0.89
C GLU A 68 -14.17 -4.86 -0.83
N PHE A 69 -13.56 -3.94 -0.07
CA PHE A 69 -14.05 -2.58 0.13
C PHE A 69 -14.15 -1.75 -1.16
N TRP A 70 -13.25 -1.99 -2.12
CA TRP A 70 -13.25 -1.24 -3.38
C TRP A 70 -14.34 -1.71 -4.35
N LYS A 71 -14.93 -2.90 -4.16
CA LYS A 71 -16.00 -3.44 -5.00
C LYS A 71 -17.22 -2.51 -4.93
N GLY A 72 -17.59 -1.90 -6.04
CA GLY A 72 -18.68 -0.92 -6.14
C GLY A 72 -18.32 0.52 -5.73
N ARG A 73 -17.06 0.80 -5.37
CA ARG A 73 -16.53 2.15 -5.05
C ARG A 73 -15.29 2.49 -5.87
N GLU A 74 -15.09 1.82 -7.00
CA GLU A 74 -13.88 1.88 -7.81
C GLU A 74 -13.56 3.31 -8.28
N GLN A 75 -14.57 4.06 -8.72
CA GLN A 75 -14.36 5.45 -9.16
C GLN A 75 -13.91 6.38 -8.04
N GLU A 76 -14.41 6.17 -6.81
CA GLU A 76 -14.03 6.95 -5.63
C GLU A 76 -12.60 6.63 -5.19
N VAL A 77 -12.22 5.36 -5.27
CA VAL A 77 -10.96 4.84 -4.73
C VAL A 77 -9.80 4.97 -5.71
N PHE A 78 -10.05 4.75 -7.00
CA PHE A 78 -9.02 4.77 -8.05
C PHE A 78 -9.00 6.05 -8.87
N GLY A 79 -9.98 6.95 -8.67
CA GLY A 79 -9.97 8.30 -9.27
C GLY A 79 -9.98 8.34 -10.80
N GLY A 80 -10.28 7.22 -11.46
CA GLY A 80 -10.28 7.08 -12.91
C GLY A 80 -11.27 6.01 -13.38
N ARG A 81 -11.71 6.12 -14.65
CA ARG A 81 -12.36 4.98 -15.32
C ARG A 81 -11.34 3.85 -15.30
N TYR A 82 -11.56 2.82 -14.49
CA TYR A 82 -10.81 1.58 -14.61
C TYR A 82 -10.91 1.13 -16.08
N GLN A 83 -9.82 1.30 -16.83
CA GLN A 83 -9.61 0.62 -18.10
C GLN A 83 -8.72 -0.57 -17.74
N PRO A 84 -9.24 -1.80 -17.77
CA PRO A 84 -8.38 -2.96 -17.79
C PRO A 84 -7.35 -2.70 -18.90
N SER A 85 -6.06 -2.90 -18.61
CA SER A 85 -5.07 -2.96 -19.67
C SER A 85 -5.55 -4.02 -20.65
N GLU A 86 -5.95 -3.60 -21.84
CA GLU A 86 -6.07 -4.49 -22.99
C GLU A 86 -4.67 -5.07 -23.16
N LEU A 87 -4.41 -6.22 -22.54
CA LEU A 87 -3.36 -7.12 -22.97
C LEU A 87 -3.74 -7.50 -24.41
N ILE A 88 -3.38 -6.63 -25.36
CA ILE A 88 -3.28 -6.97 -26.76
C ILE A 88 -1.97 -7.73 -26.86
N GLU A 89 -1.94 -8.95 -26.35
CA GLU A 89 -1.08 -9.93 -27.00
C GLU A 89 -1.70 -10.11 -28.39
N PRO A 90 -1.02 -9.75 -29.49
CA PRO A 90 -1.53 -10.08 -30.80
C PRO A 90 -1.74 -11.60 -30.84
N LEU A 91 -2.94 -12.02 -31.23
CA LEU A 91 -3.22 -13.43 -31.45
C LEU A 91 -2.13 -13.98 -32.39
N PRO A 92 -1.53 -15.14 -32.09
CA PRO A 92 -0.49 -15.71 -32.93
C PRO A 92 -1.01 -15.85 -34.37
N GLY A 93 -0.34 -15.19 -35.32
CA GLY A 93 -0.78 -15.09 -36.72
C GLY A 93 -1.34 -13.72 -37.13
N SER A 94 -1.01 -12.66 -36.39
CA SER A 94 -1.36 -11.28 -36.78
C SER A 94 -0.52 -10.83 -37.98
N PRO A 95 -0.99 -9.88 -38.82
CA PRO A 95 -0.27 -9.46 -40.03
C PRO A 95 1.13 -8.87 -39.78
N GLU A 96 1.45 -8.54 -38.54
CA GLU A 96 2.79 -8.12 -38.07
C GLU A 96 3.77 -9.31 -37.90
N ASP A 97 3.30 -10.56 -37.92
CA ASP A 97 4.10 -11.80 -37.94
C ASP A 97 4.58 -12.20 -39.36
N ARG A 98 4.31 -11.39 -40.40
CA ARG A 98 4.60 -11.75 -41.81
C ARG A 98 5.81 -11.05 -42.40
#